data_AF-A0A1B6HFL9-F1
#
_entry.id   AF-A0A1B6HFL9-F1
#
_cell.length_a   1.000
_cell.length_b   1.000
_cell.length_c   1.000
_cell.angle_alpha   90.00
_cell.angle_beta   90.00
_cell.angle_gamma   90.00
#
_symmetry.space_group_name_H-M   'P 1'
#
loop_
_entity.id
_entity.type
_entity.pdbx_description
1 polymer ?
#
loop_
_entity_poly.entity_id
_entity_poly.type
_entity_poly.pdbx_seq_one_letter_code
_entity_poly.pdbx_strand_id
1 'polypeptide(L)'
;RVSLLSRSQVWSILTFDKCTEGITMKKLALLITMMYAIIIGGEAFFKPRHHKNLPTYVPKTLDEVKNYLCERFEKGICIDTKPAKIIINKVFDFTGSEGMKEELGCYHRTMPAQCLKNGQMKLNVNNQCDGLVPTRVKY
;
A
#
# COMPACT_ATOMS: atom_id res chain seq x y z
N ARG A 1 10.85 -12.01 -2.23
CA ARG A 1 10.50 -10.66 -1.75
C ARG A 1 10.72 -9.68 -2.89
N VAL A 2 9.67 -9.33 -3.63
CA VAL A 2 9.74 -8.31 -4.69
C VAL A 2 8.55 -7.39 -4.49
N SER A 3 8.87 -6.10 -4.34
CA SER A 3 7.94 -5.02 -4.04
C SER A 3 7.20 -4.59 -5.30
N LEU A 4 5.87 -4.58 -5.22
CA LEU A 4 4.98 -3.96 -6.20
C LEU A 4 5.10 -2.43 -6.10
N LEU A 5 5.36 -1.76 -7.22
CA LEU A 5 5.08 -0.33 -7.36
C LEU A 5 3.89 -0.18 -8.32
N SER A 6 2.78 0.35 -7.78
CA SER A 6 1.52 0.56 -8.48
C SER A 6 1.54 1.87 -9.28
N ARG A 7 0.70 1.91 -10.33
CA ARG A 7 0.57 2.90 -11.41
C ARG A 7 0.24 4.36 -11.04
N SER A 8 0.47 4.81 -9.81
CA SER A 8 0.13 6.19 -9.40
C SER A 8 1.24 7.24 -9.58
N GLN A 9 2.44 6.88 -10.04
CA GLN A 9 3.58 7.82 -10.08
C GLN A 9 3.76 8.65 -11.36
N VAL A 10 2.76 8.69 -12.26
CA VAL A 10 2.91 9.39 -13.55
C VAL A 10 2.59 10.90 -13.46
N TRP A 11 2.14 11.42 -12.32
CA TRP A 11 1.69 12.82 -12.18
C TRP A 11 2.42 13.63 -11.11
N SER A 12 3.74 13.48 -10.97
CA SER A 12 4.54 14.31 -10.03
C SER A 12 5.89 14.78 -10.57
N ILE A 13 6.09 14.78 -11.90
CA ILE A 13 7.40 15.15 -12.51
C ILE A 13 7.58 16.68 -12.66
N LEU A 14 6.77 17.53 -12.02
CA LEU A 14 6.92 18.99 -12.11
C LEU A 14 6.87 19.73 -10.77
N THR A 15 7.49 19.16 -9.73
CA THR A 15 8.04 19.97 -8.62
C THR A 15 9.53 19.72 -8.53
N PHE A 16 10.30 20.71 -8.99
CA PHE A 16 11.76 20.74 -8.94
C PHE A 16 12.21 20.91 -7.48
N ASP A 17 12.42 19.80 -6.78
CA ASP A 17 13.22 19.76 -5.55
C ASP A 17 14.71 19.57 -5.89
N LYS A 18 15.57 20.29 -5.17
CA LYS A 18 17.04 20.37 -5.36
C LYS A 18 17.80 19.07 -5.03
N CYS A 19 17.32 17.90 -5.43
CA CYS A 19 17.84 16.60 -4.96
C CYS A 19 18.10 15.53 -6.04
N THR A 20 18.30 15.85 -7.33
CA THR A 20 18.67 14.81 -8.31
C THR A 20 19.53 15.35 -9.47
N GLU A 21 20.70 14.73 -9.66
CA GLU A 21 21.64 14.98 -10.76
C GLU A 21 21.18 14.39 -12.11
N GLY A 22 21.56 15.08 -13.19
CA GLY A 22 21.13 14.80 -14.56
C GLY A 22 21.55 13.45 -15.16
N ILE A 23 20.77 12.98 -16.13
CA ILE A 23 20.92 11.67 -16.78
C ILE A 23 21.82 11.82 -18.03
N THR A 24 22.89 11.02 -18.13
CA THR A 24 23.79 10.98 -19.29
C THR A 24 23.31 10.00 -20.37
N MET A 25 23.69 10.23 -21.64
CA MET A 25 23.23 9.47 -22.83
C MET A 25 23.38 7.94 -22.75
N LYS A 26 24.34 7.42 -21.97
CA LYS A 26 24.49 5.96 -21.72
C LYS A 26 23.33 5.36 -20.92
N LYS A 27 22.73 6.13 -20.01
CA LYS A 27 21.55 5.71 -19.23
C LYS A 27 20.29 5.64 -20.11
N LEU A 28 20.21 6.46 -21.16
CA LEU A 28 19.10 6.47 -22.12
C LEU A 28 19.08 5.18 -22.98
N ALA A 29 20.24 4.73 -23.46
CA ALA A 29 20.35 3.50 -24.25
C ALA A 29 19.96 2.25 -23.43
N LEU A 30 20.31 2.22 -22.13
CA LEU A 30 19.97 1.13 -21.22
C LEU A 30 18.46 1.09 -20.89
N LEU A 31 17.82 2.26 -20.80
CA LEU A 31 16.37 2.38 -20.61
C LEU A 31 15.60 1.82 -21.81
N ILE A 32 16.08 2.10 -23.03
CA ILE A 32 15.41 1.65 -24.26
C ILE A 32 15.48 0.13 -24.42
N THR A 33 16.62 -0.51 -24.11
CA THR A 33 16.76 -1.97 -24.16
C THR A 33 15.97 -2.67 -23.07
N MET A 34 15.89 -2.10 -21.85
CA MET A 34 15.00 -2.62 -20.81
C MET A 34 13.53 -2.51 -21.18
N MET A 35 13.11 -1.42 -21.83
CA MET A 35 11.73 -1.26 -22.30
C MET A 35 11.34 -2.34 -23.32
N TYR A 36 12.25 -2.71 -24.23
CA TYR A 36 11.97 -3.73 -25.25
C TYR A 36 11.78 -5.14 -24.65
N ALA A 37 12.52 -5.48 -23.60
CA ALA A 37 12.41 -6.76 -22.91
C ALA A 37 11.08 -6.94 -22.14
N ILE A 38 10.44 -5.84 -21.72
CA ILE A 38 9.15 -5.87 -21.00
C ILE A 38 7.97 -6.21 -21.93
N ILE A 39 8.09 -5.93 -23.23
CA ILE A 39 6.97 -6.08 -24.19
C ILE A 39 6.71 -7.54 -24.58
N ILE A 40 7.72 -8.42 -24.47
CA ILE A 40 7.64 -9.82 -24.99
C ILE A 40 7.22 -10.83 -23.90
N GLY A 41 7.21 -10.43 -22.62
CA GLY A 41 6.85 -11.29 -21.48
C GLY A 41 5.49 -10.92 -20.88
N GLY A 42 4.40 -11.21 -21.59
CA GLY A 42 3.07 -10.68 -21.28
C GLY A 42 2.00 -11.69 -20.88
N GLU A 43 2.31 -12.86 -20.33
CA GLU A 43 1.29 -13.65 -19.62
C GLU A 43 1.32 -13.30 -18.13
N ALA A 44 0.37 -12.45 -17.74
CA ALA A 44 0.31 -11.86 -16.41
C ALA A 44 0.04 -12.92 -15.32
N PHE A 45 0.79 -12.79 -14.22
CA PHE A 45 0.60 -13.50 -12.97
C PHE A 45 -0.88 -13.45 -12.54
N PHE A 46 -1.54 -14.62 -12.52
CA PHE A 46 -2.93 -14.85 -12.12
C PHE A 46 -4.01 -14.49 -13.17
N LYS A 47 -4.70 -15.52 -13.66
CA LYS A 47 -5.94 -15.39 -14.44
C LYS A 47 -7.14 -15.36 -13.48
N PRO A 48 -7.89 -14.26 -13.37
CA PRO A 48 -9.06 -14.19 -12.50
C PRO A 48 -10.06 -15.28 -12.86
N ARG A 49 -10.58 -15.99 -11.86
CA ARG A 49 -11.69 -16.93 -12.08
C ARG A 49 -12.96 -16.12 -12.30
N HIS A 50 -13.52 -16.21 -13.50
CA HIS A 50 -14.85 -15.67 -13.77
C HIS A 50 -15.88 -16.67 -13.26
N HIS A 51 -16.44 -16.40 -12.09
CA HIS A 51 -17.59 -17.13 -11.59
C HIS A 51 -18.87 -16.48 -12.16
N LYS A 52 -19.63 -17.22 -12.96
CA LYS A 52 -20.98 -16.82 -13.36
C LYS A 52 -21.93 -17.08 -12.18
N ASN A 53 -22.82 -16.13 -11.89
CA ASN A 53 -23.86 -16.21 -10.85
C ASN A 53 -23.35 -16.29 -9.40
N LEU A 54 -22.50 -15.35 -8.98
CA LEU A 54 -22.17 -15.20 -7.56
C LEU A 54 -23.27 -14.48 -6.79
N PRO A 55 -23.52 -14.84 -5.52
CA PRO A 55 -24.33 -14.03 -4.64
C PRO A 55 -23.75 -12.61 -4.56
N THR A 56 -24.62 -11.62 -4.70
CA THR A 56 -24.22 -10.21 -4.73
C THR A 56 -24.69 -9.51 -3.46
N TYR A 57 -23.75 -8.87 -2.76
CA TYR A 57 -24.01 -8.13 -1.54
C TYR A 57 -23.69 -6.65 -1.72
N VAL A 58 -24.53 -5.80 -1.13
CA VAL A 58 -24.32 -4.35 -1.07
C VAL A 58 -24.32 -3.96 0.40
N PRO A 59 -23.15 -3.83 1.03
CA PRO A 59 -23.07 -3.48 2.45
C PRO A 59 -23.66 -2.10 2.72
N LYS A 60 -24.25 -1.96 3.90
CA LYS A 60 -24.85 -0.74 4.44
C LYS A 60 -24.07 -0.23 5.66
N THR A 61 -23.31 -1.08 6.35
CA THR A 61 -22.52 -0.71 7.53
C THR A 61 -21.07 -1.16 7.41
N LEU A 62 -20.18 -0.61 8.23
CA LEU A 62 -18.77 -1.04 8.30
C LEU A 62 -18.66 -2.51 8.69
N ASP A 63 -19.49 -2.98 9.60
CA ASP A 63 -19.51 -4.37 10.04
C ASP A 63 -19.98 -5.31 8.93
N GLU A 64 -20.94 -4.90 8.10
CA GLU A 64 -21.33 -5.68 6.92
C GLU A 64 -20.19 -5.79 5.91
N VAL A 65 -19.41 -4.72 5.69
CA VAL A 65 -18.20 -4.79 4.86
C VAL A 65 -17.22 -5.81 5.42
N LYS A 66 -16.95 -5.76 6.73
CA LYS A 66 -16.03 -6.71 7.40
C LYS A 66 -16.53 -8.16 7.28
N ASN A 67 -17.81 -8.40 7.53
CA ASN A 67 -18.41 -9.72 7.50
C ASN A 67 -18.51 -10.32 6.09
N TYR A 68 -18.72 -9.50 5.07
CA TYR A 68 -18.73 -9.99 3.68
C TYR A 68 -17.32 -10.29 3.16
N LEU A 69 -16.29 -9.60 3.66
CA LEU A 69 -14.90 -9.88 3.32
C LEU A 69 -14.29 -11.01 4.14
N CYS A 70 -14.86 -11.31 5.31
CA CYS A 70 -14.37 -12.33 6.22
C CYS A 70 -15.51 -13.08 6.87
N GLU A 71 -15.68 -14.36 6.51
CA GLU A 71 -16.73 -15.19 7.09
C GLU A 71 -16.47 -15.45 8.58
N ARG A 72 -15.21 -15.73 8.94
CA ARG A 72 -14.79 -15.93 10.33
C ARG A 72 -13.29 -15.80 10.51
N PHE A 73 -12.86 -15.59 11.75
CA PHE A 73 -11.45 -15.65 12.13
C PHE A 73 -11.16 -16.96 12.85
N GLU A 74 -10.15 -17.69 12.40
CA GLU A 74 -9.59 -18.84 13.09
C GLU A 74 -8.10 -18.61 13.31
N LYS A 75 -7.63 -18.67 14.57
CA LYS A 75 -6.22 -18.45 14.94
C LYS A 75 -5.62 -17.13 14.41
N GLY A 76 -6.44 -16.07 14.35
CA GLY A 76 -6.02 -14.75 13.84
C GLY A 76 -5.95 -14.65 12.32
N ILE A 77 -6.37 -15.69 11.59
CA ILE A 77 -6.43 -15.71 10.13
C ILE A 77 -7.88 -15.59 9.71
N CYS A 78 -8.15 -14.66 8.79
CA CYS A 78 -9.44 -14.58 8.15
C CYS A 78 -9.65 -15.79 7.22
N ILE A 79 -10.76 -16.49 7.43
CA ILE A 79 -11.21 -17.57 6.55
C ILE A 79 -12.43 -17.06 5.79
N ASP A 80 -12.30 -16.99 4.47
CA ASP A 80 -13.40 -16.78 3.53
C ASP A 80 -13.44 -17.96 2.55
N THR A 81 -14.52 -18.74 2.61
CA THR A 81 -14.70 -19.92 1.75
C THR A 81 -15.78 -19.73 0.70
N LYS A 82 -16.53 -18.62 0.75
CA LYS A 82 -17.75 -18.44 -0.03
C LYS A 82 -17.53 -17.36 -1.10
N PRO A 83 -17.42 -17.73 -2.38
CA PRO A 83 -17.22 -16.73 -3.42
C PRO A 83 -18.45 -15.82 -3.50
N ALA A 84 -18.21 -14.51 -3.46
CA ALA A 84 -19.26 -13.49 -3.49
C ALA A 84 -18.85 -12.27 -4.31
N LYS A 85 -19.84 -11.53 -4.79
CA LYS A 85 -19.66 -10.21 -5.41
C LYS A 85 -20.08 -9.13 -4.42
N ILE A 86 -19.15 -8.33 -3.93
CA ILE A 86 -19.44 -7.25 -2.98
C ILE A 86 -19.37 -5.93 -3.75
N ILE A 87 -20.44 -5.14 -3.70
CA ILE A 87 -20.54 -3.84 -4.39
C ILE A 87 -20.42 -2.73 -3.35
N ILE A 88 -19.31 -1.99 -3.40
CA ILE A 88 -19.12 -0.77 -2.60
C ILE A 88 -19.66 0.42 -3.39
N ASN A 89 -20.78 0.98 -2.95
CA ASN A 89 -21.47 2.09 -3.63
C ASN A 89 -21.51 3.39 -2.80
N LYS A 90 -20.81 3.41 -1.66
CA LYS A 90 -20.70 4.56 -0.78
C LYS A 90 -19.38 4.53 -0.01
N VAL A 91 -19.06 5.64 0.65
CA VAL A 91 -17.87 5.75 1.49
C VAL A 91 -18.12 5.03 2.82
N PHE A 92 -17.15 4.20 3.19
CA PHE A 92 -17.06 3.54 4.49
C PHE A 92 -15.82 4.06 5.19
N ASP A 93 -16.02 4.88 6.22
CA ASP A 93 -14.93 5.45 7.01
C ASP A 93 -14.56 4.51 8.16
N PHE A 94 -13.37 3.92 8.11
CA PHE A 94 -12.84 3.05 9.17
C PHE A 94 -12.03 3.81 10.21
N THR A 95 -11.85 5.13 10.05
CA THR A 95 -11.03 5.96 10.94
C THR A 95 -11.57 5.90 12.37
N GLY A 96 -10.71 5.58 13.33
CA GLY A 96 -11.08 5.47 14.75
C GLY A 96 -12.01 4.29 15.10
N SER A 97 -12.38 3.43 14.15
CA SER A 97 -13.27 2.29 14.41
C SER A 97 -12.66 1.24 15.35
N GLU A 98 -11.34 1.25 15.52
CA GLU A 98 -10.59 0.37 16.45
C GLU A 98 -9.95 1.17 17.61
N GLY A 99 -10.39 2.42 17.79
CA GLY A 99 -9.81 3.36 18.75
C GLY A 99 -8.52 4.01 18.24
N MET A 100 -7.98 4.91 19.06
CA MET A 100 -6.69 5.57 18.81
C MET A 100 -5.64 4.97 19.77
N LYS A 101 -4.43 4.78 19.29
CA LYS A 101 -3.30 4.28 20.09
C LYS A 101 -2.12 5.24 20.02
N GLU A 102 -1.32 5.22 21.07
CA GLU A 102 -0.04 5.91 21.11
C GLU A 102 1.06 4.88 21.38
N GLU A 103 1.95 4.70 20.41
CA GLU A 103 3.00 3.68 20.45
C GLU A 103 4.36 4.26 20.08
N LEU A 104 5.42 3.48 20.32
CA LEU A 104 6.76 3.84 19.89
C LEU A 104 6.88 3.73 18.37
N GLY A 105 7.51 4.74 17.79
CA GLY A 105 7.88 4.76 16.39
C GLY A 105 9.25 5.37 16.18
N CYS A 106 9.55 5.72 14.94
CA CYS A 106 10.84 6.31 14.61
C CYS A 106 10.82 7.15 13.32
N TYR A 107 11.86 7.97 13.19
CA TYR A 107 12.25 8.65 11.95
C TYR A 107 13.54 8.08 11.39
N HIS A 108 13.73 8.22 10.08
CA HIS A 108 15.03 7.95 9.47
C HIS A 108 16.07 8.96 9.96
N ARG A 109 17.32 8.51 10.21
CA ARG A 109 18.39 9.36 10.76
C ARG A 109 18.74 10.57 9.89
N THR A 110 18.52 10.46 8.58
CA THR A 110 18.82 11.52 7.62
C THR A 110 17.67 12.50 7.43
N MET A 111 16.56 12.33 8.16
CA MET A 111 15.44 13.26 8.10
C MET A 111 15.90 14.64 8.59
N PRO A 112 15.83 15.70 7.76
CA PRO A 112 16.18 17.04 8.19
C PRO A 112 15.26 17.51 9.32
N ALA A 113 15.78 18.32 10.25
CA ALA A 113 15.03 18.76 11.44
C ALA A 113 13.72 19.48 11.07
N GLN A 114 13.72 20.26 9.99
CA GLN A 114 12.55 20.95 9.45
C GLN A 114 11.44 19.98 9.00
N CYS A 115 11.78 18.73 8.68
CA CYS A 115 10.83 17.71 8.22
C CYS A 115 10.28 16.85 9.37
N LEU A 116 10.76 16.99 10.61
CA LEU A 116 10.31 16.13 11.71
C LEU A 116 8.83 16.35 12.11
N LYS A 117 8.31 17.57 11.92
CA LYS A 117 6.90 17.89 12.24
C LYS A 117 5.90 17.36 11.20
N ASN A 118 6.27 17.37 9.92
CA ASN A 118 5.37 17.06 8.81
C ASN A 118 5.75 15.78 8.05
N GLY A 119 6.88 15.18 8.42
CA GLY A 119 7.40 13.97 7.80
C GLY A 119 6.64 12.73 8.26
N GLN A 120 6.69 11.69 7.42
CA GLN A 120 6.10 10.42 7.76
C GLN A 120 6.87 9.77 8.91
N MET A 121 6.13 9.34 9.93
CA MET A 121 6.63 8.55 11.05
C MET A 121 6.38 7.08 10.78
N LYS A 122 7.29 6.23 11.23
CA LYS A 122 7.14 4.78 11.13
C LYS A 122 6.80 4.19 12.50
N LEU A 123 5.82 3.30 12.57
CA LEU A 123 5.53 2.51 13.79
C LEU A 123 6.61 1.45 14.03
N ASN A 124 6.97 1.21 15.29
CA ASN A 124 7.97 0.22 15.67
C ASN A 124 7.40 -1.20 15.71
N VAL A 125 6.98 -1.73 14.56
CA VAL A 125 6.49 -3.11 14.44
C VAL A 125 7.68 -4.05 14.26
N ASN A 126 7.79 -5.09 15.09
CA ASN A 126 8.86 -6.11 15.02
C ASN A 126 10.29 -5.49 15.03
N ASN A 127 10.54 -4.53 15.92
CA ASN A 127 11.83 -3.85 16.08
C ASN A 127 12.38 -3.18 14.82
N GLN A 128 11.51 -2.78 13.90
CA GLN A 128 11.91 -2.10 12.67
C GLN A 128 12.49 -0.70 12.89
N CYS A 129 12.41 -0.16 14.10
CA CYS A 129 13.05 1.09 14.49
C CYS A 129 14.45 0.93 15.07
N ASP A 130 15.01 -0.29 15.09
CA ASP A 130 16.37 -0.52 15.57
C ASP A 130 17.38 0.29 14.75
N GLY A 131 18.19 1.08 15.44
CA GLY A 131 19.12 1.97 14.81
C GLY A 131 18.49 3.21 14.16
N LEU A 132 17.23 3.55 14.42
CA LEU A 132 16.59 4.79 13.97
C LEU A 132 16.39 5.78 15.13
N VAL A 133 15.91 6.99 14.82
CA VAL A 133 15.65 8.00 15.87
C VAL A 133 14.28 7.72 16.46
N PRO A 134 14.16 7.40 17.76
CA PRO A 134 12.88 7.03 18.36
C PRO A 134 11.95 8.25 18.51
N THR A 135 10.64 8.01 18.39
CA THR A 135 9.57 8.99 18.61
C THR A 135 8.31 8.30 19.13
N ARG A 136 7.27 9.09 19.43
CA ARG A 136 5.92 8.58 19.69
C ARG A 136 5.01 8.86 18.51
N VAL A 137 4.19 7.88 18.15
CA VAL A 137 3.24 7.96 17.04
C VAL A 137 1.85 7.72 17.60
N LYS A 138 0.94 8.65 17.30
CA LYS A 138 -0.48 8.53 17.60
C LYS A 138 -1.24 8.26 16.30
N TYR A 139 -2.04 7.22 16.29
CA TYR A 139 -2.81 6.77 15.12
C TYR A 139 -4.15 6.18 15.53
#